data_AF-H3ZDA5-F1
#
_entry.id   AF-H3ZDA5-F1
#
_cell.length_a   1.000
_cell.length_b   1.000
_cell.length_c   1.000
_cell.angle_alpha   90.00
_cell.angle_beta   90.00
_cell.angle_gamma   90.00
#
_symmetry.space_group_name_H-M   'P 1'
#
loop_
_entity.id
_entity.type
_entity.pdbx_description
1 polymer ?
#
loop_
_entity_poly.entity_id
_entity_poly.type
_entity_poly.pdbx_seq_one_letter_code
_entity_poly.pdbx_strand_id
1 'polypeptide(L)'
;MKPEQVAGQTEIRTEGILVPVQSLQETLADKFIAVAYRARRIKPRDIWDIVWIKQRGVALSKELVEKKIAARHKHKDDFRTALELQIKKLQQDDEVRADFNMEMSRFIPSQIKERTVDNPEYWAYVQAEVSAMASELLSNGSPKTRFDMGM
;
A
#
# COMPACT_ATOMS: atom_id res chain seq x y z
N MET A 1 -18.93 -13.90 -50.53
CA MET A 1 -17.55 -13.74 -50.03
C MET A 1 -17.55 -12.83 -48.80
N LYS A 2 -17.36 -13.43 -47.63
CA LYS A 2 -16.50 -13.01 -46.49
C LYS A 2 -16.87 -13.91 -45.31
N PRO A 3 -15.98 -14.80 -44.83
CA PRO A 3 -16.19 -15.46 -43.55
C PRO A 3 -15.75 -14.51 -42.43
N GLU A 4 -16.67 -14.25 -41.51
CA GLU A 4 -16.47 -13.49 -40.29
C GLU A 4 -15.63 -14.36 -39.35
N GLN A 5 -14.40 -13.95 -39.10
CA GLN A 5 -13.51 -14.62 -38.15
C GLN A 5 -14.02 -14.32 -36.74
N VAL A 6 -14.78 -15.26 -36.18
CA VAL A 6 -15.10 -15.27 -34.75
C VAL A 6 -13.79 -15.50 -34.00
N ALA A 7 -13.34 -14.46 -33.29
CA ALA A 7 -12.18 -14.51 -32.43
C ALA A 7 -12.29 -15.71 -31.48
N GLY A 8 -11.35 -16.65 -31.61
CA GLY A 8 -11.24 -17.78 -30.70
C GLY A 8 -11.06 -17.27 -29.29
N GLN A 9 -12.05 -17.52 -28.43
CA GLN A 9 -11.84 -17.47 -27.00
C GLN A 9 -10.84 -18.57 -26.66
N THR A 10 -9.61 -18.17 -26.34
CA THR A 10 -8.59 -19.08 -25.84
C THR A 10 -9.09 -19.65 -24.51
N GLU A 11 -9.64 -20.87 -24.53
CA GLU A 11 -9.97 -21.61 -23.31
C GLU A 11 -8.68 -21.83 -22.50
N ILE A 12 -8.53 -21.07 -21.41
CA ILE A 12 -7.47 -21.31 -20.45
C ILE A 12 -7.89 -22.53 -19.63
N ARG A 13 -7.45 -23.72 -20.05
CA ARG A 13 -7.66 -24.97 -19.30
C ARG A 13 -6.79 -24.95 -18.05
N THR A 14 -7.34 -24.41 -16.97
CA THR A 14 -6.72 -24.47 -15.65
C THR A 14 -7.44 -25.56 -14.86
N GLU A 15 -6.71 -26.55 -14.33
CA GLU A 15 -7.26 -27.60 -13.46
C GLU A 15 -7.71 -27.07 -12.08
N GLY A 16 -7.66 -25.74 -11.87
CA GLY A 16 -7.98 -25.05 -10.63
C GLY A 16 -9.02 -23.95 -10.81
N ILE A 17 -9.60 -23.52 -9.69
CA ILE A 17 -10.60 -22.44 -9.64
C ILE A 17 -9.89 -21.09 -9.86
N LEU A 18 -10.34 -20.34 -10.86
CA LEU A 18 -9.92 -18.95 -11.06
C LEU A 18 -10.68 -18.05 -10.09
N VAL A 19 -9.94 -17.44 -9.16
CA VAL A 19 -10.50 -16.47 -8.20
C VAL A 19 -10.06 -15.07 -8.63
N PRO A 20 -10.98 -14.17 -9.02
CA PRO A 20 -10.62 -12.79 -9.29
C PRO A 20 -10.18 -12.10 -7.99
N VAL A 21 -9.03 -11.43 -8.04
CA VAL A 21 -8.44 -10.73 -6.90
C VAL A 21 -8.14 -9.28 -7.26
N GLN A 22 -8.09 -8.42 -6.24
CA GLN A 22 -7.64 -7.04 -6.41
C GLN A 22 -6.18 -6.99 -6.84
N SER A 23 -5.84 -5.96 -7.62
CA SER A 23 -4.45 -5.68 -7.97
C SER A 23 -3.64 -5.28 -6.73
N LEU A 24 -2.31 -5.40 -6.80
CA LEU A 24 -1.43 -4.92 -5.73
C LEU A 24 -1.54 -3.41 -5.52
N GLN A 25 -1.82 -2.65 -6.60
CA GLN A 25 -1.99 -1.21 -6.51
C GLN A 25 -3.28 -0.81 -5.78
N GLU A 26 -4.39 -1.53 -6.05
CA GLU A 26 -5.63 -1.35 -5.30
C GLU A 26 -5.48 -1.78 -3.84
N THR A 27 -4.80 -2.89 -3.61
CA THR A 27 -4.49 -3.40 -2.27
C THR A 27 -3.70 -2.35 -1.49
N LEU A 28 -2.65 -1.77 -2.10
CA LEU A 28 -1.84 -0.71 -1.49
C LEU A 28 -2.68 0.52 -1.12
N ALA A 29 -3.56 0.96 -2.02
CA ALA A 29 -4.48 2.07 -1.75
C ALA A 29 -5.41 1.75 -0.57
N ASP A 30 -5.98 0.54 -0.52
CA ASP A 30 -6.82 0.11 0.60
C ASP A 30 -6.04 0.02 1.92
N LYS A 31 -4.75 -0.36 1.90
CA LYS A 31 -3.88 -0.34 3.09
C LYS A 31 -3.70 1.07 3.64
N PHE A 32 -3.40 2.06 2.80
CA PHE A 32 -3.29 3.45 3.25
C PHE A 32 -4.59 4.00 3.82
N ILE A 33 -5.74 3.66 3.21
CA ILE A 33 -7.06 4.01 3.74
C ILE A 33 -7.31 3.34 5.10
N ALA A 34 -6.90 2.08 5.25
CA ALA A 34 -7.02 1.36 6.52
C ALA A 34 -6.12 1.94 7.61
N VAL A 35 -4.88 2.34 7.27
CA VAL A 35 -3.96 3.02 8.19
C VAL A 35 -4.58 4.34 8.65
N ALA A 36 -5.03 5.20 7.74
CA ALA A 36 -5.59 6.51 8.08
C ALA A 36 -6.81 6.40 9.01
N TYR A 37 -7.77 5.54 8.69
CA TYR A 37 -9.07 5.54 9.38
C TYR A 37 -9.18 4.59 10.57
N ARG A 38 -8.12 3.88 10.96
CA ARG A 38 -8.15 3.05 12.17
C ARG A 38 -7.94 3.91 13.41
N ALA A 39 -9.05 4.26 14.06
CA ALA A 39 -9.11 5.21 15.17
C ALA A 39 -8.26 4.87 16.42
N ARG A 40 -7.95 3.60 16.68
CA ARG A 40 -7.32 3.18 17.95
C ARG A 40 -5.85 2.79 17.87
N ARG A 41 -5.44 2.14 16.77
CA ARG A 41 -4.09 1.61 16.62
C ARG A 41 -3.71 1.42 15.17
N ILE A 42 -2.43 1.58 14.90
CA ILE A 42 -1.80 1.12 13.67
C ILE A 42 -1.74 -0.41 13.73
N LYS A 43 -2.15 -1.11 12.68
CA LYS A 43 -1.97 -2.56 12.63
C LYS A 43 -0.61 -2.88 12.00
N PRO A 44 0.29 -3.58 12.72
CA PRO A 44 1.59 -4.00 12.19
C PRO A 44 1.56 -4.60 10.78
N ARG A 45 0.58 -5.46 10.49
CA ARG A 45 0.45 -6.11 9.18
C ARG A 45 0.20 -5.13 8.04
N ASP A 46 -0.55 -4.06 8.25
CA ASP A 46 -0.78 -3.10 7.17
C ASP A 46 0.50 -2.35 6.83
N ILE A 47 1.31 -2.02 7.85
CA ILE A 47 2.63 -1.40 7.67
C ILE A 47 3.58 -2.35 6.93
N TRP A 48 3.60 -3.62 7.34
CA TRP A 48 4.38 -4.65 6.66
C TRP A 48 3.97 -4.82 5.19
N ASP A 49 2.67 -4.94 4.93
CA ASP A 49 2.13 -5.11 3.58
C ASP A 49 2.46 -3.89 2.71
N ILE A 50 2.38 -2.66 3.23
CA ILE A 50 2.74 -1.44 2.49
C ILE A 50 4.20 -1.51 2.03
N VAL A 51 5.14 -1.79 2.95
CA VAL A 51 6.57 -1.87 2.62
C VAL A 51 6.84 -3.04 1.68
N TRP A 52 6.22 -4.19 1.91
CA TRP A 52 6.39 -5.38 1.07
C TRP A 52 5.86 -5.17 -0.36
N ILE A 53 4.70 -4.52 -0.52
CA ILE A 53 4.16 -4.16 -1.84
C ILE A 53 5.10 -3.16 -2.53
N LYS A 54 5.63 -2.18 -1.78
CA LYS A 54 6.57 -1.19 -2.32
C LYS A 54 7.86 -1.83 -2.83
N GLN A 55 8.42 -2.79 -2.09
CA GLN A 55 9.62 -3.54 -2.51
C GLN A 55 9.45 -4.29 -3.83
N ARG A 56 8.20 -4.59 -4.23
CA ARG A 56 7.86 -5.20 -5.53
C ARG A 56 7.76 -4.18 -6.67
N GLY A 57 8.11 -2.92 -6.44
CA GLY A 57 8.09 -1.87 -7.45
C GLY A 57 6.69 -1.33 -7.76
N VAL A 58 5.68 -1.64 -6.94
CA VAL A 58 4.32 -1.13 -7.13
C VAL A 58 4.25 0.32 -6.68
N ALA A 59 3.81 1.20 -7.58
CA ALA A 59 3.62 2.63 -7.28
C ALA A 59 2.24 2.90 -6.70
N LEU A 60 2.18 3.75 -5.68
CA LEU A 60 0.94 4.22 -5.08
C LEU A 60 0.19 5.12 -6.07
N SER A 61 -1.09 4.83 -6.33
CA SER A 61 -1.93 5.66 -7.19
C SER A 61 -2.80 6.58 -6.34
N LYS A 62 -2.50 7.89 -6.38
CA LYS A 62 -3.30 8.92 -5.75
C LYS A 62 -4.74 8.94 -6.30
N GLU A 63 -4.90 8.75 -7.61
CA GLU A 63 -6.22 8.68 -8.24
C GLU A 63 -7.05 7.51 -7.68
N LEU A 64 -6.46 6.33 -7.52
CA LEU A 64 -7.17 5.18 -6.96
C LEU A 64 -7.55 5.41 -5.49
N VAL A 65 -6.66 6.01 -4.70
CA VAL A 65 -6.96 6.38 -3.31
C VAL A 65 -8.13 7.37 -3.26
N GLU A 66 -8.13 8.40 -4.09
CA GLU A 66 -9.20 9.39 -4.15
C GLU A 66 -10.54 8.79 -4.56
N LYS A 67 -10.57 7.94 -5.59
CA LYS A 67 -11.78 7.20 -6.01
C LYS A 67 -12.31 6.33 -4.87
N LYS A 68 -11.41 5.63 -4.18
CA LYS A 68 -11.73 4.76 -3.04
C LYS A 68 -12.24 5.54 -1.82
N ILE A 69 -11.76 6.75 -1.57
CA ILE A 69 -12.26 7.64 -0.50
C ILE A 69 -13.67 8.14 -0.85
N ALA A 70 -13.86 8.62 -2.08
CA ALA A 70 -15.15 9.11 -2.56
C ALA A 70 -16.24 8.02 -2.52
N ALA A 71 -15.90 6.79 -2.94
CA ALA A 71 -16.80 5.63 -2.87
C ALA A 71 -17.22 5.26 -1.43
N ARG A 72 -16.49 5.73 -0.42
CA ARG A 72 -16.82 5.54 1.01
C ARG A 72 -17.53 6.75 1.62
N HIS A 73 -17.91 7.74 0.81
CA HIS A 73 -18.55 9.00 1.23
C HIS A 73 -17.74 9.79 2.27
N LYS A 74 -16.41 9.76 2.16
CA LYS A 74 -15.50 10.51 3.05
C LYS A 74 -14.88 11.71 2.34
N HIS A 75 -14.54 12.74 3.10
CA HIS A 75 -13.84 13.91 2.55
C HIS A 75 -12.34 13.66 2.42
N LYS A 76 -11.72 14.26 1.40
CA LYS A 76 -10.27 14.15 1.19
C LYS A 76 -9.48 14.79 2.33
N ASP A 77 -9.97 15.88 2.89
CA ASP A 77 -9.29 16.59 3.98
C ASP A 77 -9.32 15.79 5.29
N ASP A 78 -10.44 15.11 5.56
CA ASP A 78 -10.54 14.17 6.69
C ASP A 78 -9.53 13.03 6.55
N PHE A 79 -9.39 12.48 5.34
CA PHE A 79 -8.40 11.44 5.06
C PHE A 79 -6.98 11.95 5.33
N ARG A 80 -6.63 13.13 4.82
CA ARG A 80 -5.31 13.74 5.00
C ARG A 80 -4.98 13.94 6.46
N THR A 81 -5.89 14.57 7.21
CA THR A 81 -5.74 14.82 8.65
C THR A 81 -5.56 13.50 9.41
N ALA A 82 -6.37 12.49 9.10
CA ALA A 82 -6.28 11.18 9.73
C ALA A 82 -4.97 10.46 9.38
N LEU A 83 -4.52 10.53 8.12
CA LEU A 83 -3.26 9.93 7.70
C LEU A 83 -2.06 10.62 8.37
N GLU A 84 -2.02 11.95 8.40
CA GLU A 84 -0.97 12.73 9.07
C GLU A 84 -0.82 12.35 10.54
N LEU A 85 -1.93 12.21 11.25
CA LEU A 85 -1.94 11.77 12.64
C LEU A 85 -1.29 10.38 12.80
N GLN A 86 -1.62 9.44 11.91
CA GLN A 86 -1.10 8.08 11.96
C GLN A 86 0.39 8.03 11.59
N ILE A 87 0.83 8.83 10.62
CA ILE A 87 2.25 8.93 10.27
C ILE A 87 3.06 9.55 11.42
N LYS A 88 2.53 10.60 12.06
CA LYS A 88 3.15 11.17 13.27
C LYS A 88 3.26 10.13 14.38
N LYS A 89 2.19 9.36 14.61
CA LYS A 89 2.21 8.25 15.59
C LYS A 89 3.25 7.19 15.22
N LEU A 90 3.32 6.77 13.96
CA LEU A 90 4.32 5.81 13.47
C LEU A 90 5.76 6.29 13.72
N GLN A 91 6.01 7.59 13.63
CA GLN A 91 7.33 8.19 13.81
C GLN A 91 7.72 8.38 15.28
N GLN A 92 6.76 8.68 16.16
CA GLN A 92 7.02 9.17 17.52
C GLN A 92 6.70 8.17 18.62
N ASP A 93 5.89 7.14 18.35
CA ASP A 93 5.37 6.23 19.35
C ASP A 93 6.15 4.90 19.36
N ASP A 94 6.92 4.69 20.42
CA ASP A 94 7.68 3.46 20.65
C ASP A 94 6.80 2.22 20.82
N GLU A 95 5.55 2.36 21.28
CA GLU A 95 4.61 1.25 21.39
C GLU A 95 4.29 0.68 20.00
N VAL A 96 4.20 1.53 18.97
CA VAL A 96 3.95 1.08 17.59
C VAL A 96 5.09 0.22 17.07
N ARG A 97 6.34 0.58 17.40
CA ARG A 97 7.52 -0.23 17.07
C ARG A 97 7.50 -1.57 17.81
N ALA A 98 7.20 -1.56 19.10
CA ALA A 98 7.14 -2.77 19.92
C ALA A 98 6.04 -3.73 19.41
N ASP A 99 4.85 -3.21 19.14
CA ASP A 99 3.73 -3.95 18.54
C ASP A 99 4.12 -4.53 17.17
N PHE A 100 4.80 -3.73 16.33
CA PHE A 100 5.27 -4.18 15.03
C PHE A 100 6.23 -5.37 15.14
N ASN A 101 7.26 -5.23 15.97
CA ASN A 101 8.26 -6.28 16.17
C ASN A 101 7.64 -7.55 16.76
N MET A 102 6.78 -7.41 17.77
CA MET A 102 6.09 -8.53 18.41
C MET A 102 5.18 -9.27 17.43
N GLU A 103 4.34 -8.54 16.67
CA GLU A 103 3.41 -9.17 15.74
C GLU A 103 4.17 -9.81 14.57
N MET A 104 5.10 -9.11 13.94
CA MET A 104 5.79 -9.60 12.75
C MET A 104 6.69 -10.79 13.06
N SER A 105 7.36 -10.81 14.22
CA SER A 105 8.16 -11.95 14.69
C SER A 105 7.39 -13.28 14.75
N ARG A 106 6.06 -13.23 14.89
CA ARG A 106 5.21 -14.44 14.99
C ARG A 106 4.75 -14.95 13.62
N PHE A 107 4.75 -14.10 12.60
CA PHE A 107 4.17 -14.43 11.28
C PHE A 107 5.21 -14.62 10.19
N ILE A 108 6.41 -14.03 10.33
CA ILE A 108 7.44 -14.13 9.29
C ILE A 108 8.40 -15.31 9.55
N PRO A 109 8.86 -16.01 8.50
CA PRO A 109 9.88 -17.04 8.64
C PRO A 109 11.19 -16.51 9.22
N SER A 110 11.94 -17.35 9.95
CA SER A 110 13.20 -16.96 10.62
C SER A 110 14.18 -16.25 9.68
N GLN A 111 14.37 -16.75 8.47
CA GLN A 111 15.26 -16.16 7.47
C GLN A 111 14.86 -14.73 7.04
N ILE A 112 13.56 -14.42 7.07
CA ILE A 112 13.05 -13.07 6.78
C ILE A 112 13.16 -12.21 8.03
N LYS A 113 12.93 -12.79 9.21
CA LYS A 113 13.06 -12.11 10.50
C LYS A 113 14.46 -11.55 10.72
N GLU A 114 15.49 -12.37 10.48
CA GLU A 114 16.91 -12.02 10.64
C GLU A 114 17.33 -10.81 9.79
N ARG A 115 16.81 -10.71 8.56
CA ARG A 115 17.10 -9.60 7.64
C ARG A 115 16.20 -8.37 7.82
N THR A 116 15.15 -8.47 8.64
CA THR A 116 14.14 -7.42 8.83
C THR A 116 13.97 -7.07 10.30
N VAL A 117 13.00 -7.67 10.98
CA VAL A 117 12.58 -7.34 12.36
C VAL A 117 13.71 -7.45 13.37
N ASP A 118 14.67 -8.36 13.17
CA ASP A 118 15.84 -8.50 14.05
C ASP A 118 16.96 -7.50 13.75
N ASN A 119 16.91 -6.83 12.59
CA ASN A 119 17.84 -5.76 12.26
C ASN A 119 17.37 -4.44 12.91
N PRO A 120 18.16 -3.84 13.81
CA PRO A 120 17.80 -2.58 14.48
C PRO A 120 17.51 -1.41 13.53
N GLU A 121 18.11 -1.40 12.34
CA GLU A 121 17.94 -0.35 11.33
C GLU A 121 16.63 -0.50 10.53
N TYR A 122 16.03 -1.69 10.55
CA TYR A 122 14.85 -1.99 9.73
C TYR A 122 13.65 -1.12 10.11
N TRP A 123 13.49 -0.79 11.40
CA TRP A 123 12.40 0.08 11.82
C TRP A 123 12.51 1.48 11.22
N ALA A 124 13.70 2.07 11.21
CA ALA A 124 13.93 3.38 10.60
C ALA A 124 13.64 3.36 9.10
N TYR A 125 14.02 2.26 8.42
CA TYR A 125 13.65 2.03 7.02
C TYR A 125 12.13 1.97 6.82
N VAL A 126 11.41 1.19 7.63
CA VAL A 126 9.93 1.09 7.57
C VAL A 126 9.28 2.46 7.76
N GLN A 127 9.73 3.24 8.76
CA GLN A 127 9.22 4.59 9.01
C GLN A 127 9.47 5.49 7.79
N ALA A 128 10.67 5.46 7.21
CA ALA A 128 11.03 6.27 6.06
C ALA A 128 10.18 5.95 4.83
N GLU A 129 10.05 4.66 4.47
CA GLU A 129 9.28 4.23 3.29
C GLU A 129 7.80 4.58 3.40
N VAL A 130 7.18 4.29 4.55
CA VAL A 130 5.75 4.58 4.75
C VAL A 130 5.51 6.09 4.77
N SER A 131 6.38 6.87 5.41
CA SER A 131 6.28 8.33 5.44
C SER A 131 6.46 8.95 4.06
N ALA A 132 7.41 8.44 3.26
CA ALA A 132 7.63 8.91 1.89
C ALA A 132 6.39 8.69 1.02
N MET A 133 5.83 7.47 1.02
CA MET A 133 4.60 7.16 0.27
C MET A 133 3.39 7.95 0.79
N ALA A 134 3.26 8.13 2.11
CA ALA A 134 2.20 8.97 2.66
C ALA A 134 2.34 10.43 2.19
N SER A 135 3.56 10.95 2.12
CA SER A 135 3.83 12.32 1.65
C SER A 135 3.38 12.52 0.20
N GLU A 136 3.46 11.50 -0.65
CA GLU A 136 2.90 11.56 -2.01
C GLU A 136 1.39 11.82 -2.01
N LEU A 137 0.64 11.21 -1.08
CA LEU A 137 -0.81 11.40 -0.92
C LEU A 137 -1.16 12.76 -0.29
N LEU A 138 -0.34 13.22 0.64
CA LEU A 138 -0.54 14.48 1.36
C LEU A 138 -0.17 15.68 0.48
N SER A 139 0.83 15.53 -0.40
CA SER A 139 1.24 16.59 -1.30
C SER A 139 0.10 17.01 -2.24
N ASN A 140 -0.04 18.32 -2.45
CA ASN A 140 -1.00 18.89 -3.40
C ASN A 140 -0.59 18.72 -4.87
N GLY A 141 0.49 18.00 -5.14
CA GLY A 141 1.03 17.83 -6.49
C GLY A 141 0.14 16.93 -7.36
N SER A 142 -0.16 17.41 -8.56
CA SER A 142 -0.49 16.61 -9.74
C SER A 142 0.64 15.60 -10.01
N PRO A 143 0.35 14.44 -10.62
CA PRO A 143 1.38 13.46 -10.97
C PRO A 143 2.43 14.16 -11.82
N LYS A 144 3.70 14.13 -11.40
CA LYS A 144 4.82 14.53 -12.27
C LYS A 144 4.83 13.55 -13.45
N THR A 145 4.20 13.94 -14.55
CA THR A 145 4.34 13.28 -15.84
C THR A 145 5.82 13.25 -16.16
N ARG A 146 6.37 12.05 -16.32
CA ARG A 146 7.77 11.80 -16.72
C ARG A 146 8.08 12.25 -18.16
N PHE A 147 7.12 12.87 -18.83
CA PHE A 147 7.20 13.30 -20.22
C PHE A 147 6.88 14.78 -20.32
N ASP A 148 7.83 15.60 -19.91
CA ASP A 148 7.91 17.01 -20.32
C ASP A 148 9.35 17.23 -20.81
N MET A 149 9.66 16.64 -21.97
CA MET A 149 10.81 17.03 -22.77
C MET A 149 10.31 18.19 -23.64
N GLY A 150 10.66 19.41 -23.24
CA GLY A 150 10.32 20.62 -23.95
C GLY A 150 10.73 20.55 -25.42
N MET A 151 9.83 21.05 -26.27
CA MET A 151 10.22 21.66 -27.55
C MET A 151 10.59 23.13 -27.29
#